data_AF-A0A950ZB69-F1
#
_entry.id   AF-A0A950ZB69-F1
#
_cell.length_a   1.000
_cell.length_b   1.000
_cell.length_c   1.000
_cell.angle_alpha   90.00
_cell.angle_beta   90.00
_cell.angle_gamma   90.00
#
_symmetry.space_group_name_H-M   'P 1'
#
loop_
_entity.id
_entity.type
_entity.pdbx_description
1 polymer ?
#
loop_
_entity_poly.entity_id
_entity_poly.type
_entity_poly.pdbx_seq_one_letter_code
_entity_poly.pdbx_strand_id
1 'polypeptide(L)'
;MRLKRVACAAFLASFGSALLIAQFHADTRLVVLHASVTDRKGKLLTNLDRDAFRVYENGQPQEVKIFRREDVPVSLGIIIDDSGSMSTKRSRVEAAALAMVRASNPQDEVFIVNFNDDAYLDVPFTNDMRKMEQGLARIDSRGGTAMRDAINMSLDYMKQEAKKDKKVLLVITDGNDNASNISLERVVQRS
;
A
#
# COMPACT_ATOMS: atom_id res chain seq x y z
N MET A 1 -65.75 60.66 21.81
CA MET A 1 -66.12 59.87 20.61
C MET A 1 -64.87 59.72 19.75
N ARG A 2 -64.18 58.57 19.79
CA ARG A 2 -62.94 58.29 19.02
C ARG A 2 -63.29 57.43 17.81
N LEU A 3 -63.03 57.92 16.59
CA LEU A 3 -63.09 57.13 15.36
C LEU A 3 -61.65 56.86 14.87
N LYS A 4 -61.31 55.57 14.71
CA LYS A 4 -60.00 55.08 14.27
C LYS A 4 -59.85 55.29 12.76
N ARG A 5 -58.72 55.85 12.30
CA ARG A 5 -58.28 55.80 10.90
C ARG A 5 -57.19 54.73 10.78
N VAL A 6 -57.40 53.76 9.90
CA VAL A 6 -56.42 52.74 9.51
C VAL A 6 -55.64 53.29 8.32
N ALA A 7 -54.31 53.32 8.40
CA ALA A 7 -53.42 53.63 7.28
C ALA A 7 -52.59 52.39 6.95
N CYS A 8 -52.68 51.93 5.70
CA CYS A 8 -51.94 50.81 5.16
C CYS A 8 -50.65 51.35 4.53
N ALA A 9 -49.48 50.95 5.04
CA ALA A 9 -48.18 51.36 4.47
C ALA A 9 -47.65 50.25 3.56
N ALA A 10 -47.43 50.57 2.28
CA ALA A 10 -46.77 49.67 1.34
C ALA A 10 -45.24 49.89 1.42
N PHE A 11 -44.49 48.85 1.79
CA PHE A 11 -43.03 48.84 1.75
C PHE A 11 -42.56 48.29 0.40
N LEU A 12 -41.85 49.11 -0.39
CA LEU A 12 -41.11 48.66 -1.57
C LEU A 12 -39.70 48.24 -1.12
N ALA A 13 -39.43 46.92 -1.10
CA ALA A 13 -38.10 46.39 -0.85
C ALA A 13 -37.31 46.34 -2.17
N SER A 14 -36.22 47.09 -2.25
CA SER A 14 -35.25 47.01 -3.35
C SER A 14 -34.39 45.75 -3.17
N PHE A 15 -34.51 44.79 -4.10
CA PHE A 15 -33.63 43.63 -4.17
C PHE A 15 -32.29 44.04 -4.80
N GLY A 16 -31.22 44.06 -4.00
CA GLY A 16 -29.85 44.13 -4.50
C GLY A 16 -29.43 42.75 -5.02
N SER A 17 -29.15 42.62 -6.32
CA SER A 17 -28.57 41.41 -6.90
C SER A 17 -27.13 41.25 -6.42
N ALA A 18 -26.88 40.31 -5.51
CA ALA A 18 -25.53 39.84 -5.24
C ALA A 18 -25.05 39.07 -6.49
N LEU A 19 -23.99 39.57 -7.13
CA LEU A 19 -23.32 38.84 -8.21
C LEU A 19 -22.74 37.54 -7.60
N LEU A 20 -23.33 36.39 -7.94
CA LEU A 20 -22.69 35.11 -7.68
C LEU A 20 -21.47 35.02 -8.59
N ILE A 21 -20.29 35.26 -8.03
CA ILE A 21 -19.04 34.94 -8.71
C ILE A 21 -18.95 33.41 -8.74
N ALA A 22 -19.07 32.81 -9.92
CA ALA A 22 -18.85 31.39 -10.10
C ALA A 22 -17.40 31.05 -9.69
N GLN A 23 -17.23 30.42 -8.52
CA GLN A 23 -15.95 29.87 -8.11
C GLN A 23 -15.73 28.54 -8.83
N PHE A 24 -14.87 28.54 -9.85
CA PHE A 24 -14.37 27.32 -10.45
C PHE A 24 -13.30 26.70 -9.56
N HIS A 25 -13.58 25.51 -9.03
CA HIS A 25 -12.56 24.66 -8.41
C HIS A 25 -12.07 23.67 -9.48
N ALA A 26 -10.78 23.73 -9.80
CA ALA A 26 -10.12 22.73 -10.62
C ALA A 26 -9.33 21.81 -9.68
N ASP A 27 -9.83 20.61 -9.46
CA ASP A 27 -9.11 19.57 -8.71
C ASP A 27 -8.17 18.85 -9.70
N THR A 28 -6.86 18.93 -9.47
CA THR A 28 -5.87 18.21 -10.28
C THR A 28 -5.53 16.89 -9.60
N ARG A 29 -6.15 15.80 -10.08
CA ARG A 29 -5.82 14.45 -9.61
C ARG A 29 -4.60 13.90 -10.34
N LEU A 30 -3.44 13.96 -9.71
CA LEU A 30 -2.25 13.25 -10.17
C LEU A 30 -2.37 11.76 -9.84
N VAL A 31 -2.13 10.90 -10.84
CA VAL A 31 -2.06 9.44 -10.66
C VAL A 31 -0.59 9.03 -10.72
N VAL A 32 -0.13 8.32 -9.68
CA VAL A 32 1.23 7.81 -9.61
C VAL A 32 1.29 6.43 -10.26
N LEU A 33 2.15 6.27 -11.26
CA LEU A 33 2.41 4.99 -11.93
C LEU A 33 3.84 4.55 -11.61
N HIS A 34 3.98 3.36 -11.04
CA HIS A 34 5.28 2.71 -10.86
C HIS A 34 5.53 1.74 -12.01
N ALA A 35 6.63 1.92 -12.73
CA ALA A 35 7.01 1.05 -13.84
C ALA A 35 8.42 0.47 -13.61
N SER A 36 8.61 -0.79 -13.98
CA SER A 36 9.92 -1.44 -14.05
C SER A 36 10.10 -1.99 -15.45
N VAL A 37 11.24 -1.74 -16.07
CA VAL A 37 11.53 -2.20 -17.43
C VAL A 37 12.67 -3.20 -17.37
N THR A 38 12.50 -4.34 -18.04
CA THR A 38 13.50 -5.39 -18.13
C THR A 38 13.84 -5.67 -19.59
N ASP A 39 15.07 -6.14 -19.83
CA ASP A 39 15.44 -6.72 -21.12
C ASP A 39 14.90 -8.15 -21.28
N ARG A 40 15.15 -8.76 -22.45
CA ARG A 40 14.74 -10.15 -22.74
C ARG A 40 15.35 -11.20 -21.82
N LYS A 41 16.41 -10.86 -21.08
CA LYS A 41 17.10 -11.73 -20.12
C LYS A 41 16.67 -11.46 -18.67
N GLY A 42 15.70 -10.56 -18.45
CA GLY A 42 15.21 -10.19 -17.13
C GLY A 42 16.08 -9.16 -16.40
N LYS A 43 17.09 -8.57 -17.06
CA LYS A 43 17.92 -7.53 -16.45
C LYS A 43 17.15 -6.22 -16.40
N LEU A 44 17.12 -5.56 -15.25
CA LEU A 44 16.51 -4.24 -15.09
C LEU A 44 17.24 -3.19 -15.95
N LEU A 45 16.46 -2.44 -16.71
CA LEU A 45 16.88 -1.27 -17.48
C LEU A 45 16.55 -0.01 -16.69
N THR A 46 17.50 0.46 -15.90
CA THR A 46 17.32 1.59 -14.97
C THR A 46 17.63 2.96 -15.60
N ASN A 47 18.13 2.98 -16.84
CA ASN A 47 18.63 4.17 -17.52
C ASN A 47 17.72 4.67 -18.66
N LEU A 48 16.43 4.31 -18.70
CA LEU A 48 15.48 4.76 -19.73
C LEU A 48 14.91 6.14 -19.45
N ASP A 49 15.01 7.06 -20.42
CA ASP A 49 14.59 8.46 -20.28
C ASP A 49 13.06 8.61 -20.36
N ARG A 50 12.53 9.77 -19.98
CA ARG A 50 11.09 10.06 -19.97
C ARG A 50 10.43 9.80 -21.33
N ASP A 51 11.15 10.08 -22.41
CA ASP A 51 10.72 9.89 -23.80
C ASP A 51 10.61 8.42 -24.22
N ALA A 52 11.21 7.49 -23.47
CA ALA A 52 11.02 6.06 -23.65
C ALA A 52 9.62 5.58 -23.21
N PHE A 53 8.85 6.43 -22.52
CA PHE A 53 7.54 6.09 -21.98
C PHE A 53 6.42 6.88 -22.67
N ARG A 54 5.32 6.19 -23.00
CA ARG A 54 4.05 6.80 -23.42
C ARG A 54 2.95 6.23 -22.53
N VAL A 55 2.23 7.13 -21.85
CA VAL A 55 1.10 6.75 -20.99
C VAL A 55 -0.19 7.02 -21.74
N TYR A 56 -1.13 6.09 -21.65
CA TYR A 56 -2.45 6.21 -22.23
C TYR A 56 -3.50 5.89 -21.18
N GLU A 57 -4.59 6.65 -21.18
CA GLU A 57 -5.79 6.38 -20.38
C GLU A 57 -6.96 6.23 -21.33
N ASN A 58 -7.64 5.08 -21.32
CA ASN A 58 -8.74 4.76 -22.23
C ASN A 58 -8.40 5.02 -23.72
N GLY A 59 -7.15 4.73 -24.10
CA GLY A 59 -6.63 4.94 -25.46
C GLY A 59 -6.18 6.36 -25.79
N GLN A 60 -6.38 7.33 -24.89
CA GLN A 60 -5.96 8.71 -25.08
C GLN A 60 -4.58 8.97 -24.46
N PRO A 61 -3.62 9.60 -25.18
CA PRO A 61 -2.31 9.92 -24.63
C PRO A 61 -2.40 10.85 -23.42
N GLN A 62 -1.67 10.51 -22.36
CA GLN A 62 -1.54 11.32 -21.15
C GLN A 62 -0.14 11.90 -21.02
N GLU A 63 -0.06 13.16 -20.61
CA GLU A 63 1.23 13.83 -20.40
C GLU A 63 1.86 13.41 -19.07
N VAL A 64 3.11 12.94 -19.12
CA VAL A 64 3.86 12.55 -17.92
C VAL A 64 4.38 13.81 -17.20
N LYS A 65 3.59 14.42 -16.32
CA LYS A 65 3.97 15.68 -15.65
C LYS A 65 5.22 15.58 -14.78
N ILE A 66 5.39 14.46 -14.07
CA ILE A 66 6.53 14.19 -13.19
C ILE A 66 7.15 12.86 -13.61
N PHE A 67 8.46 12.86 -13.83
CA PHE A 67 9.23 11.66 -14.11
C PHE A 67 10.41 11.60 -13.14
N ARG A 68 10.49 10.54 -12.34
CA ARG A 68 11.56 10.32 -11.37
C ARG A 68 12.17 8.95 -11.59
N ARG A 69 13.50 8.90 -11.55
CA ARG A 69 14.31 7.68 -11.56
C ARG A 69 14.96 7.53 -10.20
N GLU A 70 14.11 7.32 -9.20
CA GLU A 70 14.55 7.22 -7.81
C GLU A 70 14.30 5.81 -7.32
N ASP A 71 15.23 5.31 -6.50
CA ASP A 71 14.93 4.17 -5.64
C ASP A 71 14.02 4.68 -4.52
N VAL A 72 12.71 4.72 -4.83
CA VAL A 72 11.69 5.26 -3.92
C VAL A 72 11.55 4.31 -2.74
N PRO A 73 11.75 4.79 -1.48
CA PRO A 73 11.65 3.94 -0.31
C PRO A 73 10.27 3.28 -0.19
N VAL A 74 10.26 2.04 0.29
CA VAL A 74 9.05 1.21 0.39
C VAL A 74 8.70 0.86 1.83
N SER A 75 7.41 0.64 2.05
CA SER A 75 6.91 -0.07 3.22
C SER A 75 6.73 -1.53 2.82
N LEU A 76 7.58 -2.41 3.34
CA LEU A 76 7.63 -3.82 3.01
C LEU A 76 7.12 -4.69 4.16
N GLY A 77 6.15 -5.55 3.90
CA GLY A 77 5.78 -6.64 4.80
C GLY A 77 6.36 -7.95 4.32
N ILE A 78 7.17 -8.61 5.13
CA ILE A 78 7.67 -9.96 4.86
C ILE A 78 6.81 -10.94 5.67
N ILE A 79 6.04 -11.78 4.98
CA ILE A 79 5.12 -12.74 5.56
C ILE A 79 5.69 -14.14 5.31
N ILE A 80 6.09 -14.83 6.37
CA ILE A 80 6.84 -16.08 6.28
C ILE A 80 6.05 -17.23 6.89
N ASP A 81 5.91 -18.29 6.11
CA ASP A 81 5.34 -19.55 6.54
C ASP A 81 6.31 -20.26 7.51
N ASP A 82 5.78 -20.61 8.68
CA ASP A 82 6.46 -21.36 9.73
C ASP A 82 5.70 -22.66 10.06
N SER A 83 5.05 -23.25 9.05
CA SER A 83 4.44 -24.58 9.14
C SER A 83 5.48 -25.70 9.20
N GLY A 84 5.04 -26.90 9.59
CA GLY A 84 5.95 -28.06 9.71
C GLY A 84 6.70 -28.43 8.41
N SER A 85 6.09 -28.21 7.23
CA SER A 85 6.72 -28.47 5.92
C SER A 85 7.90 -27.55 5.62
N MET A 86 7.90 -26.35 6.22
CA MET A 86 8.94 -25.33 6.04
C MET A 86 10.20 -25.58 6.89
N SER A 87 10.16 -26.51 7.84
CA SER A 87 11.26 -26.79 8.78
C SER A 87 12.65 -26.93 8.12
N THR A 88 12.74 -27.70 7.02
CA THR A 88 14.02 -27.90 6.30
C THR A 88 14.42 -26.74 5.37
N LYS A 89 13.48 -25.84 5.07
CA LYS A 89 13.65 -24.69 4.16
C LYS A 89 13.89 -23.38 4.92
N ARG A 90 13.53 -23.33 6.20
CA ARG A 90 13.52 -22.12 7.02
C ARG A 90 14.85 -21.36 7.01
N SER A 91 15.96 -22.06 7.18
CA SER A 91 17.30 -21.44 7.15
C SER A 91 17.63 -20.77 5.80
N ARG A 92 17.15 -21.32 4.68
CA ARG A 92 17.32 -20.72 3.35
C ARG A 92 16.42 -19.52 3.16
N VAL A 93 15.19 -19.59 3.66
CA VAL A 93 14.22 -18.49 3.62
C VAL A 93 14.73 -17.30 4.43
N GLU A 94 15.22 -17.55 5.65
CA GLU A 94 15.85 -16.55 6.50
C GLU A 94 17.03 -15.88 5.78
N ALA A 95 17.96 -16.68 5.24
CA ALA A 95 19.13 -16.15 4.52
C ALA A 95 18.73 -15.30 3.30
N ALA A 96 17.70 -15.69 2.56
CA ALA A 96 17.21 -14.95 1.41
C ALA A 96 16.51 -13.64 1.83
N ALA A 97 15.68 -13.67 2.87
CA ALA A 97 15.02 -12.48 3.40
C ALA A 97 16.04 -11.47 3.94
N LEU A 98 17.05 -11.96 4.66
CA LEU A 98 18.18 -11.14 5.13
C LEU A 98 18.96 -10.51 3.98
N ALA A 99 19.29 -11.29 2.95
CA ALA A 99 19.99 -10.77 1.78
C ALA A 99 19.18 -9.69 1.06
N MET A 100 17.86 -9.86 0.96
CA MET A 100 16.96 -8.87 0.38
C MET A 100 16.94 -7.58 1.19
N VAL A 101 16.73 -7.66 2.51
CA VAL A 101 16.70 -6.48 3.39
C VAL A 101 18.04 -5.76 3.39
N ARG A 102 19.17 -6.47 3.36
CA ARG A 102 20.52 -5.86 3.25
C ARG A 102 20.77 -5.18 1.91
N ALA A 103 20.14 -5.66 0.84
CA ALA A 103 20.24 -5.07 -0.49
C ALA A 103 19.20 -3.97 -0.75
N SER A 104 18.27 -3.73 0.20
CA SER A 104 17.19 -2.78 0.05
C SER A 104 17.64 -1.34 0.32
N ASN A 105 16.75 -0.38 0.07
CA ASN A 105 17.04 1.03 0.33
C ASN A 105 17.15 1.25 1.85
N PRO A 106 18.16 1.98 2.36
CA PRO A 106 18.29 2.26 3.80
C PRO A 106 17.12 3.04 4.42
N GLN A 107 16.28 3.66 3.59
CA GLN A 107 15.08 4.38 4.01
C GLN A 107 13.82 3.50 3.95
N ASP A 108 13.93 2.25 3.52
CA ASP A 108 12.85 1.27 3.59
C ASP A 108 12.49 0.99 5.04
N GLU A 109 11.21 0.73 5.27
CA GLU A 109 10.74 0.20 6.54
C GLU A 109 10.13 -1.18 6.29
N VAL A 110 10.47 -2.12 7.16
CA VAL A 110 10.05 -3.51 7.03
C VAL A 110 9.35 -3.96 8.30
N PHE A 111 8.24 -4.68 8.15
CA PHE A 111 7.67 -5.49 9.22
C PHE A 111 7.74 -6.97 8.84
N ILE A 112 7.73 -7.84 9.85
CA ILE A 112 7.79 -9.29 9.67
C ILE A 112 6.60 -9.93 10.38
N VAL A 113 5.84 -10.72 9.62
CA VAL A 113 4.78 -11.60 10.11
C VAL A 113 5.22 -13.03 9.88
N ASN A 114 5.12 -13.86 10.92
CA ASN A 114 5.23 -15.31 10.78
C ASN A 114 3.83 -15.92 10.92
N PHE A 115 3.60 -17.05 10.26
CA PHE A 115 2.33 -17.73 10.37
C PHE A 115 2.46 -19.25 10.30
N ASN A 116 1.60 -19.93 11.04
CA ASN A 116 1.37 -21.37 10.97
C ASN A 116 -0.13 -21.67 11.09
N ASP A 117 -0.59 -22.22 12.21
CA ASP A 117 -2.01 -22.28 12.55
C ASP A 117 -2.60 -20.88 12.79
N ASP A 118 -1.76 -19.96 13.30
CA ASP A 118 -2.10 -18.56 13.55
C ASP A 118 -1.07 -17.62 12.93
N ALA A 119 -1.46 -16.37 12.65
CA ALA A 119 -0.57 -15.31 12.16
C ALA A 119 -0.18 -14.35 13.29
N TYR A 120 1.10 -13.99 13.37
CA TYR A 120 1.61 -13.09 14.40
C TYR A 120 2.69 -12.13 13.88
N LEU A 121 2.62 -10.88 14.36
CA LEU A 121 3.60 -9.83 14.05
C LEU A 121 4.83 -10.00 14.94
N ASP A 122 5.95 -10.39 14.35
CA ASP A 122 7.20 -10.59 15.07
C ASP A 122 8.04 -9.31 15.16
N VAL A 123 8.04 -8.52 14.09
CA VAL A 123 8.76 -7.25 14.03
C VAL A 123 7.82 -6.19 13.47
N PRO A 124 7.45 -5.17 14.25
CA PRO A 124 6.79 -3.96 13.75
C PRO A 124 7.67 -3.23 12.73
N PHE A 125 7.07 -2.36 11.91
CA PHE A 125 7.81 -1.52 10.95
C PHE A 125 9.07 -0.91 11.56
N THR A 126 10.21 -1.21 10.96
CA THR A 126 11.52 -0.74 11.38
C THR A 126 12.45 -0.63 10.18
N ASN A 127 13.41 0.27 10.24
CA ASN A 127 14.57 0.33 9.35
C ASN A 127 15.86 -0.13 10.06
N ASP A 128 15.77 -0.57 11.33
CA ASP A 128 16.90 -1.12 12.08
C ASP A 128 17.19 -2.56 11.64
N MET A 129 18.28 -2.73 10.89
CA MET A 129 18.76 -4.02 10.40
C MET A 129 18.90 -5.07 11.49
N ARG A 130 19.33 -4.69 12.70
CA ARG A 130 19.53 -5.66 13.79
C ARG A 130 18.20 -6.22 14.29
N LYS A 131 17.15 -5.39 14.33
CA LYS A 131 15.81 -5.84 14.71
C LYS A 131 15.22 -6.77 13.66
N MET A 132 15.44 -6.47 12.39
CA MET A 132 15.01 -7.34 11.28
C MET A 132 15.74 -8.69 11.32
N GLU A 133 17.04 -8.68 11.56
CA GLU A 133 17.85 -9.88 11.75
C GLU A 133 17.34 -10.76 12.89
N GLN A 134 17.06 -10.15 14.04
CA GLN A 134 16.51 -10.86 15.20
C GLN A 134 15.12 -11.44 14.96
N GLY A 135 14.28 -10.74 14.20
CA GLY A 135 12.94 -11.22 13.84
C GLY A 135 12.97 -12.41 12.89
N LEU A 136 13.85 -12.37 11.88
CA LEU A 136 13.98 -13.44 10.88
C LEU A 136 14.62 -14.70 11.46
N ALA A 137 15.48 -14.58 12.46
CA ALA A 137 16.14 -15.70 13.14
C ALA A 137 15.23 -16.48 14.11
N ARG A 138 13.99 -16.03 14.35
CA ARG A 138 13.02 -16.80 15.14
C ARG A 138 12.50 -17.97 14.31
N ILE A 139 12.63 -19.17 14.87
CA ILE A 139 12.23 -20.43 14.24
C ILE A 139 11.38 -21.21 15.24
N ASP A 140 10.11 -21.41 14.92
CA ASP A 140 9.24 -22.38 15.60
C ASP A 140 8.35 -23.07 14.57
N SER A 141 8.98 -23.78 13.62
CA SER A 141 8.29 -24.40 12.49
C SER A 141 7.42 -25.57 12.95
N ARG A 142 6.11 -25.33 13.08
CA ARG A 142 5.10 -26.28 13.57
C ARG A 142 3.71 -25.92 13.05
N GLY A 143 2.77 -26.86 13.09
CA GLY A 143 1.37 -26.58 12.75
C GLY A 143 1.08 -26.51 11.24
N GLY A 144 -0.11 -26.02 10.91
CA GLY A 144 -0.67 -25.85 9.57
C GLY A 144 -0.29 -24.53 8.90
N THR A 145 -1.08 -24.12 7.89
CA THR A 145 -0.77 -23.00 6.98
C THR A 145 -1.99 -22.08 6.84
N ALA A 146 -2.09 -21.06 7.72
CA ALA A 146 -3.10 -20.01 7.74
C ALA A 146 -2.66 -18.77 6.94
N MET A 147 -2.28 -19.00 5.68
CA MET A 147 -1.69 -17.99 4.79
C MET A 147 -2.64 -16.82 4.54
N ARG A 148 -3.93 -17.09 4.25
CA ARG A 148 -4.91 -16.04 3.92
C ARG A 148 -5.21 -15.16 5.13
N ASP A 149 -5.26 -15.75 6.33
CA ASP A 149 -5.40 -14.99 7.57
C ASP A 149 -4.15 -14.10 7.82
N ALA A 150 -2.95 -14.62 7.55
CA ALA A 150 -1.70 -13.86 7.63
C ALA A 150 -1.63 -12.69 6.64
N ILE A 151 -2.04 -12.90 5.39
CA ILE A 151 -2.12 -11.83 4.38
C ILE A 151 -3.14 -10.78 4.82
N ASN A 152 -4.29 -11.21 5.32
CA ASN A 152 -5.35 -10.32 5.75
C ASN A 152 -4.92 -9.43 6.93
N MET A 153 -4.28 -10.02 7.95
CA MET A 153 -3.68 -9.28 9.06
C MET A 153 -2.61 -8.28 8.57
N SER A 154 -1.76 -8.72 7.64
CA SER A 154 -0.68 -7.90 7.09
C SER A 154 -1.20 -6.74 6.24
N LEU A 155 -2.29 -6.93 5.48
CA LEU A 155 -2.95 -5.86 4.74
C LEU A 155 -3.50 -4.79 5.69
N ASP A 156 -4.10 -5.19 6.81
CA ASP A 156 -4.62 -4.26 7.81
C ASP A 156 -3.52 -3.48 8.50
N TYR A 157 -2.46 -4.17 8.93
CA TYR A 157 -1.27 -3.54 9.50
C TYR A 157 -0.59 -2.57 8.52
N MET A 158 -0.43 -2.99 7.26
CA MET A 158 0.11 -2.14 6.18
C MET A 158 -0.75 -0.90 5.91
N LYS A 159 -2.08 -1.00 6.02
CA LYS A 159 -2.96 0.16 5.85
C LYS A 159 -2.85 1.16 7.00
N GLN A 160 -2.67 0.65 8.22
CA GLN A 160 -2.64 1.47 9.44
C GLN A 160 -1.29 2.13 9.67
N GLU A 161 -0.19 1.39 9.48
CA GLU A 161 1.13 1.78 10.01
C GLU A 161 2.15 2.17 8.93
N ALA A 162 1.91 1.85 7.66
CA ALA A 162 2.86 2.15 6.58
C ALA A 162 2.97 3.66 6.33
N LYS A 163 4.20 4.16 6.27
CA LYS A 163 4.54 5.57 6.07
C LYS A 163 5.00 5.89 4.66
N LYS A 164 5.28 4.88 3.82
CA LYS A 164 5.68 5.06 2.43
C LYS A 164 4.49 4.86 1.48
N ASP A 165 4.54 5.57 0.35
CA ASP A 165 3.53 5.47 -0.70
C ASP A 165 3.57 4.09 -1.37
N LYS A 166 4.78 3.57 -1.63
CA LYS A 166 4.97 2.27 -2.25
C LYS A 166 4.93 1.18 -1.18
N LYS A 167 3.87 0.36 -1.23
CA LYS A 167 3.58 -0.71 -0.27
C LYS A 167 3.74 -2.07 -0.95
N VAL A 168 4.48 -2.97 -0.32
CA VAL A 168 4.77 -4.31 -0.86
C VAL A 168 4.54 -5.35 0.22
N LEU A 169 3.84 -6.44 -0.13
CA LEU A 169 3.80 -7.65 0.69
C LEU A 169 4.54 -8.76 -0.05
N LEU A 170 5.55 -9.34 0.60
CA LEU A 170 6.27 -10.52 0.14
C LEU A 170 5.83 -11.71 0.98
N VAL A 171 5.17 -12.68 0.35
CA VAL A 171 4.74 -13.92 0.99
C VAL A 171 5.70 -15.04 0.59
N ILE A 172 6.24 -15.76 1.58
CA ILE A 172 7.15 -16.89 1.39
C ILE A 172 6.53 -18.14 2.02
N THR A 173 6.12 -19.09 1.20
CA THR A 173 5.48 -20.36 1.60
C THR A 173 5.83 -21.47 0.61
N ASP A 174 5.71 -22.73 1.03
CA ASP A 174 5.84 -23.91 0.18
C ASP A 174 4.53 -24.66 -0.07
N GLY A 175 3.40 -24.17 0.46
CA GLY A 175 2.15 -24.90 0.53
C GLY A 175 0.92 -24.10 0.11
N ASN A 176 -0.19 -24.82 -0.03
CA ASN A 176 -1.51 -24.23 -0.16
C ASN A 176 -2.10 -23.98 1.23
N ASP A 177 -2.90 -22.92 1.33
CA ASP A 177 -3.66 -22.60 2.53
C ASP A 177 -4.54 -23.78 2.97
N ASN A 178 -4.46 -24.14 4.25
CA ASN A 178 -5.23 -25.26 4.82
C ASN A 178 -5.79 -24.98 6.22
N ALA A 179 -5.45 -23.84 6.82
CA ALA A 179 -5.87 -23.47 8.16
C ALA A 179 -6.56 -22.09 8.23
N SER A 180 -6.68 -21.34 7.13
CA SER A 180 -7.29 -20.00 7.21
C SER A 180 -8.81 -20.03 7.33
N ASN A 181 -9.33 -19.03 8.04
CA ASN A 181 -10.76 -18.77 8.16
C ASN A 181 -11.30 -17.84 7.05
N ILE A 182 -10.44 -17.08 6.38
CA ILE A 182 -10.85 -16.10 5.36
C ILE A 182 -10.83 -16.64 3.92
N SER A 183 -11.85 -16.26 3.14
CA SER A 183 -11.94 -16.06 1.67
C SER A 183 -10.69 -15.73 0.83
N LEU A 184 -10.39 -16.39 -0.30
CA LEU A 184 -9.35 -15.94 -1.25
C LEU A 184 -9.89 -14.73 -1.99
N GLU A 185 -11.14 -14.82 -2.43
CA GLU A 185 -11.90 -13.73 -3.03
C GLU A 185 -11.91 -12.51 -2.10
N ARG A 186 -12.09 -12.74 -0.80
CA ARG A 186 -12.12 -11.67 0.20
C ARG A 186 -10.76 -11.01 0.40
N VAL A 187 -9.65 -11.76 0.31
CA VAL A 187 -8.30 -11.19 0.35
C VAL A 187 -8.03 -10.34 -0.89
N VAL A 188 -8.40 -10.84 -2.08
CA VAL A 188 -8.21 -10.13 -3.36
C VAL A 188 -9.03 -8.83 -3.44
N GLN A 189 -10.23 -8.80 -2.84
CA GLN A 189 -11.02 -7.56 -2.78
C GLN A 189 -10.41 -6.48 -1.85
N ARG A 190 -9.46 -6.85 -0.99
CA ARG A 190 -8.85 -5.96 0.01
C ARG A 190 -7.47 -5.45 -0.37
N SER A 191 -6.78 -6.13 -1.29
CA SER A 191 -5.50 -5.70 -1.88
C SER A 191 -5.69 -4.55 -2.85
#